data_AF-A0A0K8R9U0-F1
#
_entry.id   AF-A0A0K8R9U0-F1
#
_cell.length_a   1.000
_cell.length_b   1.000
_cell.length_c   1.000
_cell.angle_alpha   90.00
_cell.angle_beta   90.00
_cell.angle_gamma   90.00
#
_symmetry.space_group_name_H-M   'P 1'
#
loop_
_entity.id
_entity.type
_entity.pdbx_description
1 polymer ?
#
loop_
_entity_poly.entity_id
_entity_poly.type
_entity_poly.pdbx_seq_one_letter_code
_entity_poly.pdbx_strand_id
1 'polypeptide(L)'
;MVDGSMKTTGLLFFIMRTTRLIVAMLVLFAICKPAVANVAIKGADNLAPNCEDKIKELCKNTTLGPLQEVTVKPRDCKAICTYKPPGEDTEIVNNMPVRNRKYEQVTLPQGMPCAFGAKCDNNGKCICKFCNEGNANKKPAST
;
A
#
# COMPACT_ATOMS: atom_id res chain seq x y z
N MET A 1 -52.50 8.52 -49.55
CA MET A 1 -51.89 9.42 -48.55
C MET A 1 -51.83 8.65 -47.24
N VAL A 2 -50.64 8.14 -46.93
CA VAL A 2 -49.76 8.56 -45.81
C VAL A 2 -50.23 7.91 -44.51
N ASP A 3 -49.54 6.86 -44.04
CA ASP A 3 -49.29 6.64 -42.60
C ASP A 3 -48.40 5.41 -42.29
N GLY A 4 -47.31 5.23 -43.07
CA GLY A 4 -46.31 4.18 -42.81
C GLY A 4 -45.01 4.67 -42.16
N SER A 5 -44.84 5.98 -41.95
CA SER A 5 -43.49 6.56 -41.92
C SER A 5 -43.07 7.26 -40.62
N MET A 6 -43.88 7.23 -39.56
CA MET A 6 -43.65 8.09 -38.37
C MET A 6 -43.31 7.37 -37.06
N LYS A 7 -43.12 6.04 -37.07
CA LYS A 7 -42.74 5.26 -35.86
C LYS A 7 -41.27 4.82 -35.82
N THR A 8 -40.65 4.57 -36.98
CA THR A 8 -39.26 4.09 -37.09
C THR A 8 -38.23 5.18 -36.84
N THR A 9 -38.51 6.41 -37.25
CA THR A 9 -37.59 7.55 -37.15
C THR A 9 -37.34 7.95 -35.68
N GLY A 10 -38.39 8.01 -34.86
CA GLY A 10 -38.28 8.35 -33.44
C GLY A 10 -37.42 7.34 -32.67
N LEU A 11 -37.66 6.03 -32.85
CA LEU A 11 -36.90 4.97 -32.20
C LEU A 11 -35.42 5.00 -32.58
N LEU A 12 -35.10 5.27 -33.85
CA LEU A 12 -33.72 5.42 -34.34
C LEU A 12 -33.02 6.65 -33.73
N PHE A 13 -33.73 7.77 -33.56
CA PHE A 13 -33.20 8.95 -32.85
C PHE A 13 -32.94 8.66 -31.36
N PHE A 14 -33.82 7.91 -30.70
CA PHE A 14 -33.60 7.50 -29.30
C PHE A 14 -32.40 6.57 -29.15
N ILE A 15 -32.25 5.58 -30.03
CA ILE A 15 -31.13 4.62 -30.02
C ILE A 15 -29.80 5.31 -30.31
N MET A 16 -29.74 6.25 -31.28
CA MET A 16 -28.51 7.01 -31.57
C MET A 16 -28.12 7.95 -30.43
N ARG A 17 -29.10 8.52 -29.71
CA ARG A 17 -28.86 9.41 -28.56
C ARG A 17 -28.38 8.64 -27.34
N THR A 18 -28.92 7.46 -27.07
CA THR A 18 -28.47 6.60 -25.96
C THR A 18 -27.09 5.99 -26.23
N THR A 19 -26.78 5.57 -27.46
CA THR A 19 -25.42 5.09 -27.77
C THR A 19 -24.37 6.17 -27.58
N ARG A 20 -24.64 7.43 -27.96
CA ARG A 20 -23.71 8.53 -27.71
C ARG A 20 -23.49 8.84 -26.22
N LEU A 21 -24.55 8.77 -25.42
CA LEU A 21 -24.44 8.95 -23.96
C LEU A 21 -23.68 7.81 -23.28
N ILE A 22 -23.92 6.55 -23.70
CA ILE A 22 -23.22 5.38 -23.15
C ILE A 22 -21.73 5.44 -23.51
N VAL A 23 -21.39 5.77 -24.77
CA VAL A 23 -19.98 5.93 -25.20
C VAL A 23 -19.31 7.06 -24.42
N ALA A 24 -19.98 8.21 -24.22
CA ALA A 24 -19.43 9.31 -23.42
C ALA A 24 -19.18 8.91 -21.96
N MET A 25 -20.09 8.15 -21.35
CA MET A 25 -19.94 7.63 -19.97
C MET A 25 -18.79 6.62 -19.87
N LEU A 26 -18.62 5.73 -20.85
CA LEU A 26 -17.50 4.77 -20.87
C LEU A 26 -16.14 5.46 -21.04
N VAL A 27 -16.08 6.53 -21.84
CA VAL A 27 -14.87 7.36 -22.00
C VAL A 27 -14.51 8.07 -20.68
N LEU A 28 -15.50 8.57 -19.93
CA LEU A 28 -15.25 9.15 -18.60
C LEU A 28 -14.67 8.13 -17.61
N PHE A 29 -15.14 6.88 -17.63
CA PHE A 29 -14.58 5.81 -16.79
C PHE A 29 -13.15 5.43 -17.17
N ALA A 30 -12.76 5.53 -18.45
CA ALA A 30 -11.40 5.24 -18.90
C ALA A 30 -10.38 6.34 -18.51
N ILE A 31 -10.83 7.58 -18.28
CA ILE A 31 -9.96 8.73 -17.96
C ILE A 31 -9.74 8.87 -16.45
N CYS A 32 -10.63 8.29 -15.63
CA CYS A 32 -10.41 8.16 -14.20
C CYS A 32 -9.29 7.13 -13.95
N LYS A 33 -8.03 7.58 -14.01
CA LYS A 33 -6.94 6.88 -13.32
C LYS A 33 -7.42 6.64 -11.89
N PRO A 34 -7.38 5.40 -11.37
CA PRO A 34 -7.64 5.19 -9.96
C PRO A 34 -6.68 6.11 -9.23
N ALA A 35 -7.23 7.05 -8.45
CA ALA A 35 -6.46 7.80 -7.48
C ALA A 35 -6.00 6.76 -6.45
N VAL A 36 -4.92 6.07 -6.75
CA VAL A 36 -4.22 5.24 -5.79
C VAL A 36 -3.83 6.24 -4.71
N ALA A 37 -4.53 6.18 -3.58
CA ALA A 37 -4.20 6.99 -2.43
C ALA A 37 -2.69 6.82 -2.22
N ASN A 38 -1.94 7.92 -2.35
CA ASN A 38 -0.49 7.89 -2.21
C ASN A 38 -0.20 7.54 -0.75
N VAL A 39 -0.10 6.25 -0.46
CA VAL A 39 0.27 5.75 0.86
C VAL A 39 1.66 6.28 1.16
N ALA A 40 1.77 7.08 2.21
CA ALA A 40 3.04 7.64 2.64
C ALA A 40 3.95 6.50 3.12
N ILE A 41 5.17 6.44 2.61
CA ILE A 41 6.22 5.56 3.14
C ILE A 41 7.27 6.44 3.81
N LYS A 42 7.66 6.07 5.03
CA LYS A 42 8.73 6.73 5.79
C LYS A 42 9.84 5.75 6.10
N GLY A 43 11.07 6.23 6.23
CA GLY A 43 12.23 5.41 6.62
C GLY A 43 12.72 4.46 5.53
N ALA A 44 12.28 4.67 4.29
CA ALA A 44 12.71 3.94 3.10
C ALA A 44 13.67 4.76 2.22
N ASP A 45 14.14 5.92 2.69
CA ASP A 45 14.92 6.89 1.88
C ASP A 45 16.23 6.31 1.30
N ASN A 46 16.76 5.27 1.95
CA ASN A 46 17.99 4.58 1.52
C ASN A 46 17.69 3.31 0.69
N LEU A 47 16.42 3.06 0.36
CA LEU A 47 15.97 1.91 -0.42
C LEU A 47 15.67 2.35 -1.85
N ALA A 48 15.81 1.43 -2.79
CA ALA A 48 15.37 1.67 -4.15
C ALA A 48 13.82 1.71 -4.22
N PRO A 49 13.21 2.49 -5.14
CA PRO A 49 11.75 2.62 -5.22
C PRO A 49 11.00 1.30 -5.39
N ASN A 50 11.59 0.30 -6.02
CA ASN A 50 11.00 -1.03 -6.15
C ASN A 50 10.93 -1.81 -4.83
N CYS A 51 11.74 -1.44 -3.82
CA CYS A 51 11.62 -1.98 -2.47
C CYS A 51 10.40 -1.40 -1.75
N GLU A 52 10.11 -0.12 -1.94
CA GLU A 52 8.96 0.57 -1.36
C GLU A 52 7.63 -0.09 -1.75
N ASP A 53 7.48 -0.41 -3.04
CA ASP A 53 6.29 -1.09 -3.55
C ASP A 53 6.10 -2.44 -2.87
N LYS A 54 7.16 -3.25 -2.80
CA LYS A 54 7.11 -4.54 -2.10
C LYS A 54 6.73 -4.40 -0.63
N ILE A 55 7.21 -3.37 0.06
CA ILE A 55 6.87 -3.15 1.47
C ILE A 55 5.39 -2.76 1.61
N LYS A 56 4.85 -1.89 0.73
CA LYS A 56 3.41 -1.60 0.69
C LYS A 56 2.59 -2.87 0.51
N GLU A 57 3.06 -3.81 -0.29
CA GLU A 57 2.36 -5.09 -0.48
C GLU A 57 2.30 -5.98 0.76
N LEU A 58 3.27 -5.84 1.68
CA LEU A 58 3.23 -6.54 2.98
C LEU A 58 2.09 -6.00 3.86
N CYS A 59 1.69 -4.75 3.68
CA CYS A 59 0.65 -4.06 4.45
C CYS A 59 -0.76 -4.19 3.82
N LYS A 60 -1.05 -5.31 3.14
CA LYS A 60 -2.35 -5.57 2.51
C LYS A 60 -3.36 -6.18 3.49
N ASN A 61 -3.51 -5.61 4.69
CA ASN A 61 -4.53 -6.05 5.64
C ASN A 61 -5.82 -5.23 5.48
N THR A 62 -6.79 -5.78 4.76
CA THR A 62 -8.07 -5.10 4.49
C THR A 62 -9.00 -5.04 5.71
N THR A 63 -8.75 -5.82 6.76
CA THR A 63 -9.63 -5.86 7.96
C THR A 63 -9.47 -4.64 8.86
N LEU A 64 -8.31 -3.96 8.80
CA LEU A 64 -8.00 -2.80 9.64
C LEU A 64 -8.40 -1.46 9.01
N GLY A 65 -9.00 -1.49 7.82
CA GLY A 65 -9.38 -0.31 7.03
C GLY A 65 -8.32 0.10 6.02
N PRO A 66 -8.50 1.23 5.31
CA PRO A 66 -7.52 1.76 4.37
C PRO A 66 -6.16 2.03 5.02
N LEU A 67 -5.10 1.60 4.33
CA LEU A 67 -3.71 1.90 4.67
C LEU A 67 -3.45 3.41 4.48
N GLN A 68 -2.91 4.05 5.51
CA GLN A 68 -2.56 5.47 5.50
C GLN A 68 -1.06 5.68 5.34
N GLU A 69 -0.27 4.95 6.12
CA GLU A 69 1.17 5.15 6.20
C GLU A 69 1.90 3.84 6.47
N VAL A 70 3.09 3.70 5.90
CA VAL A 70 4.02 2.62 6.18
C VAL A 70 5.32 3.21 6.71
N THR A 71 5.66 2.91 7.95
CA THR A 71 6.96 3.29 8.53
C THR A 71 7.90 2.11 8.49
N VAL A 72 8.94 2.20 7.66
CA VAL A 72 9.97 1.18 7.52
C VAL A 72 11.05 1.41 8.57
N LYS A 73 11.45 0.34 9.25
CA LYS A 73 12.59 0.29 10.17
C LYS A 73 13.60 -0.72 9.63
N PRO A 74 14.46 -0.32 8.67
CA PRO A 74 15.37 -1.24 8.00
C PRO A 74 16.28 -1.99 8.98
N ARG A 75 16.85 -1.29 9.97
CA ARG A 75 17.74 -1.88 10.99
C ARG A 75 17.09 -3.00 11.80
N ASP A 76 15.79 -2.88 12.04
CA ASP A 76 15.02 -3.87 12.79
C ASP A 76 14.38 -4.92 11.87
N CYS A 77 14.60 -4.82 10.55
CA CYS A 77 13.96 -5.67 9.54
C CYS A 77 12.44 -5.74 9.72
N LYS A 78 11.82 -4.59 10.03
CA LYS A 78 10.40 -4.46 10.34
C LYS A 78 9.77 -3.28 9.60
N ALA A 79 8.49 -3.37 9.31
CA ALA A 79 7.67 -2.24 8.91
C ALA A 79 6.42 -2.16 9.80
N ILE A 80 5.98 -0.93 10.06
CA ILE A 80 4.76 -0.64 10.80
C ILE A 80 3.75 -0.09 9.79
N CYS A 81 2.69 -0.84 9.56
CA CYS A 81 1.56 -0.47 8.73
C CYS A 81 0.54 0.25 9.61
N THR A 82 0.17 1.48 9.22
CA THR A 82 -0.81 2.30 9.94
C THR A 82 -2.08 2.41 9.10
N TYR A 83 -3.19 1.96 9.66
CA TYR A 83 -4.49 1.93 9.02
C TYR A 83 -5.45 2.91 9.69
N LYS A 84 -6.41 3.41 8.90
CA LYS A 84 -7.56 4.17 9.41
C LYS A 84 -8.80 3.28 9.34
N PRO A 85 -9.34 2.82 10.49
CA PRO A 85 -10.63 2.12 10.50
C PRO A 85 -11.77 2.99 9.97
N PRO A 86 -12.89 2.38 9.56
CA PRO A 86 -14.11 3.14 9.27
C PRO A 86 -14.62 3.85 10.53
N GLY A 87 -15.21 5.03 10.35
CA GLY A 87 -15.75 5.87 11.43
C GLY A 87 -15.01 7.19 11.61
N GLU A 88 -15.20 7.79 12.78
CA GLU A 88 -14.58 9.06 13.15
C GLU A 88 -13.05 8.99 13.15
N ASP A 89 -12.40 10.10 12.77
CA ASP A 89 -10.94 10.16 12.77
C ASP A 89 -10.33 10.18 14.17
N THR A 90 -11.17 10.51 15.16
CA THR A 90 -10.80 10.64 16.58
C THR A 90 -11.74 9.78 17.42
N GLU A 91 -11.17 9.07 18.39
CA GLU A 91 -11.90 8.31 19.40
C GLU A 91 -11.54 8.83 20.79
N ILE A 92 -12.46 8.73 21.74
CA ILE A 92 -12.21 9.11 23.14
C ILE A 92 -11.73 7.87 23.89
N VAL A 93 -10.48 7.90 24.34
CA VAL A 93 -9.90 6.85 25.18
C VAL A 93 -9.45 7.51 26.48
N ASN A 94 -9.95 7.02 27.62
CA ASN A 94 -9.65 7.58 28.95
C ASN A 94 -9.89 9.10 29.03
N ASN A 95 -11.05 9.56 28.52
CA ASN A 95 -11.45 10.98 28.46
C ASN A 95 -10.53 11.89 27.62
N MET A 96 -9.63 11.33 26.80
CA MET A 96 -8.77 12.08 25.90
C MET A 96 -9.07 11.76 24.44
N PRO A 97 -9.16 12.78 23.55
CA PRO A 97 -9.29 12.55 22.12
C PRO A 97 -7.97 12.02 21.53
N VAL A 98 -8.01 10.82 20.96
CA VAL A 98 -6.89 10.19 20.28
C VAL A 98 -7.26 9.86 18.84
N ARG A 99 -6.29 9.85 17.93
CA ARG A 99 -6.56 9.48 16.53
C ARG A 99 -6.92 8.01 16.44
N ASN A 100 -8.06 7.70 15.85
CA ASN A 100 -8.51 6.34 15.59
C ASN A 100 -7.63 5.72 14.48
N ARG A 101 -6.59 5.01 14.89
CA ARG A 101 -5.62 4.34 14.01
C ARG A 101 -5.36 2.94 14.53
N LYS A 102 -5.22 1.99 13.61
CA LYS A 102 -4.77 0.63 13.92
C LYS A 102 -3.39 0.43 13.34
N TYR A 103 -2.60 -0.38 14.03
CA TYR A 103 -1.21 -0.62 13.67
C TYR A 103 -0.98 -2.11 13.54
N GLU A 104 -0.21 -2.49 12.53
CA GLU A 104 0.26 -3.84 12.32
C GLU A 104 1.76 -3.80 12.09
N GLN A 105 2.47 -4.73 12.70
CA GLN A 105 3.89 -4.86 12.50
C GLN A 105 4.17 -6.08 11.63
N VAL A 106 4.84 -5.85 10.51
CA VAL A 106 5.23 -6.90 9.56
C VAL A 106 6.74 -7.03 9.52
N THR A 107 7.20 -8.26 9.34
CA THR A 107 8.62 -8.58 9.18
C THR A 107 9.02 -8.38 7.71
N LEU A 108 10.15 -7.72 7.49
CA LEU A 108 10.70 -7.55 6.15
C LEU A 108 11.24 -8.88 5.63
N PRO A 109 11.07 -9.19 4.33
CA PRO A 109 11.47 -10.47 3.76
C PRO A 109 12.99 -10.67 3.79
N GLN A 110 13.39 -11.94 3.78
CA GLN A 110 14.79 -12.34 3.69
C GLN A 110 15.49 -11.66 2.51
N GLY A 111 16.71 -11.19 2.74
CA GLY A 111 17.52 -10.56 1.71
C GLY A 111 17.25 -9.07 1.51
N MET A 112 16.20 -8.51 2.13
CA MET A 112 15.96 -7.07 2.08
C MET A 112 17.13 -6.31 2.73
N PRO A 113 17.64 -5.23 2.10
CA PRO A 113 18.72 -4.45 2.67
C PRO A 113 18.26 -3.72 3.95
N CYS A 114 19.05 -3.83 5.02
CA CYS A 114 18.72 -3.25 6.33
C CYS A 114 19.68 -2.15 6.80
N ALA A 115 20.96 -2.22 6.42
CA ALA A 115 21.99 -1.18 6.65
C ALA A 115 23.29 -1.56 5.92
N PHE A 116 24.09 -0.62 5.40
CA PHE A 116 25.47 -0.86 4.90
C PHE A 116 25.75 -2.23 4.25
N GLY A 117 24.94 -2.65 3.27
CA GLY A 117 25.09 -3.95 2.58
C GLY A 117 24.68 -5.20 3.40
N ALA A 118 24.29 -5.04 4.66
CA ALA A 118 23.63 -6.05 5.48
C ALA A 118 22.22 -6.37 4.97
N LYS A 119 21.76 -7.58 5.26
CA LYS A 119 20.48 -8.11 4.79
C LYS A 119 19.66 -8.70 5.92
N CYS A 120 18.34 -8.63 5.81
CA CYS A 120 17.42 -9.31 6.70
C CYS A 120 17.51 -10.83 6.54
N ASP A 121 17.47 -11.57 7.65
CA ASP A 121 17.30 -13.02 7.68
C ASP A 121 15.82 -13.41 7.80
N ASN A 122 15.55 -14.72 7.88
CA ASN A 122 14.20 -15.27 8.04
C ASN A 122 13.58 -14.97 9.40
N ASN A 123 14.37 -14.58 10.40
CA ASN A 123 13.92 -14.26 11.74
C ASN A 123 13.63 -12.77 11.93
N GLY A 124 13.76 -11.96 10.87
CA GLY A 124 13.62 -10.51 10.97
C GLY A 124 14.80 -9.84 11.69
N LYS A 125 16.01 -10.39 11.58
CA LYS A 125 17.24 -9.79 12.09
C LYS A 125 18.11 -9.27 10.95
N CYS A 126 18.65 -8.07 11.14
CA CYS A 126 19.64 -7.51 10.21
C CYS A 126 21.00 -8.19 10.42
N ILE A 127 21.49 -8.89 9.39
CA ILE A 127 22.76 -9.63 9.42
C ILE A 127 23.82 -8.87 8.63
N CYS A 128 24.80 -8.32 9.35
CA CYS A 128 26.01 -7.76 8.77
C CYS A 128 27.11 -8.83 8.72
N LYS A 129 27.44 -9.30 7.51
CA LYS A 129 28.49 -10.32 7.32
C LYS A 129 29.84 -9.88 7.88
N PHE A 130 30.24 -8.64 7.60
CA PHE A 130 31.49 -8.08 8.10
C PHE A 130 31.63 -8.17 9.63
N CYS A 131 30.55 -7.89 10.38
CA CYS A 131 30.55 -8.00 11.84
C CYS A 131 30.52 -9.45 12.35
N ASN A 132 29.96 -10.39 11.58
CA ASN A 132 29.79 -11.77 12.00
C ASN A 132 30.99 -12.67 11.64
N GLU A 133 31.65 -12.39 10.52
CA GLU A 133 32.81 -13.15 10.04
C GLU A 133 34.05 -13.00 10.96
N GLY A 134 34.13 -11.93 11.76
CA GLY A 134 35.20 -11.72 12.74
C GLY A 134 35.06 -12.47 14.08
N ASN A 135 33.90 -13.07 14.36
CA ASN A 135 33.64 -13.76 15.64
C ASN A 135 33.85 -15.29 15.58
N ALA A 136 33.96 -15.89 14.39
CA ALA A 136 34.16 -17.34 14.26
C ALA A 136 35.56 -17.82 14.73
N ASN A 137 36.52 -16.90 14.88
CA ASN A 137 37.91 -17.21 15.27
C ASN A 137 38.29 -16.71 16.68
N LYS A 138 37.35 -16.17 17.46
CA LYS A 138 37.64 -15.77 18.85
C LYS A 138 37.37 -16.95 19.78
N LYS A 139 38.44 -17.66 20.16
CA LYS A 139 38.44 -18.57 21.31
C LYS A 139 37.84 -17.80 22.50
N PRO A 140 36.87 -18.36 23.25
CA PRO A 140 36.35 -17.68 24.43
C PRO A 140 37.54 -17.38 25.35
N ALA A 141 37.69 -16.11 25.73
CA ALA A 141 38.64 -15.73 26.76
C ALA A 141 38.16 -16.42 28.05
N SER A 142 38.91 -17.44 28.47
CA SER A 142 38.70 -18.07 29.77
C SER A 142 39.17 -17.07 30.82
N THR A 143 38.23 -16.53 31.58
CA THR A 143 38.50 -15.83 32.84
C THR A 143 38.77 -16.85 33.94
#